data_AF-A0A3D4X1K7-F1
#
_entry.id   AF-A0A3D4X1K7-F1
#
_cell.length_a   1.000
_cell.length_b   1.000
_cell.length_c   1.000
_cell.angle_alpha   90.00
_cell.angle_beta   90.00
_cell.angle_gamma   90.00
#
_symmetry.space_group_name_H-M   'P 1'
#
loop_
_entity.id
_entity.type
_entity.pdbx_description
1 polymer ?
#
loop_
_entity_poly.entity_id
_entity_poly.type
_entity_poly.pdbx_seq_one_letter_code
_entity_poly.pdbx_strand_id
1 'polypeptide(L)'
;AFAHRQSRIMVNVAAFYDGEADKTARQAWVSEFADALRQNDSGAYVGFLGDEGPQRVRQAYPEATWNRLAEIKERFDPANFFHLNQNIPPISTSK
;
A
#
# COMPACT_ATOMS: atom_id res chain seq x y z
N ALA A 1 -8.15 -7.65 2.36
CA ALA A 1 -8.16 -8.22 3.73
C ALA A 1 -7.28 -7.35 4.63
N PHE A 2 -7.81 -6.81 5.72
CA PHE A 2 -7.05 -5.92 6.60
C PHE A 2 -6.17 -6.72 7.57
N ALA A 3 -4.86 -6.59 7.43
CA ALA A 3 -3.89 -7.44 8.11
C ALA A 3 -3.29 -6.82 9.39
N HIS A 4 -3.31 -5.50 9.56
CA HIS A 4 -2.66 -4.81 10.68
C HIS A 4 -3.57 -4.63 11.90
N ARG A 5 -4.27 -5.70 12.31
CA ARG A 5 -5.21 -5.65 13.46
C ARG A 5 -4.53 -5.54 14.83
N GLN A 6 -3.21 -5.73 14.89
CA GLN A 6 -2.45 -5.67 16.15
C GLN A 6 -1.83 -4.29 16.44
N SER A 7 -1.75 -3.42 15.43
CA SER A 7 -1.29 -2.04 15.61
C SER A 7 -2.37 -1.23 16.30
N ARG A 8 -2.04 -0.61 17.44
CA ARG A 8 -3.00 0.11 18.30
C ARG A 8 -3.35 1.51 17.77
N ILE A 9 -2.51 2.07 16.91
CA ILE A 9 -2.60 3.45 16.45
C ILE A 9 -2.44 3.44 14.93
N MET A 10 -3.29 4.19 14.25
CA MET A 10 -3.18 4.50 12.82
C MET A 10 -3.01 6.01 12.69
N VAL A 11 -1.98 6.45 11.98
CA VAL A 11 -1.72 7.86 11.72
C VAL A 11 -1.81 8.11 10.22
N ASN A 12 -2.49 9.20 9.84
CA ASN A 12 -2.48 9.74 8.49
C ASN A 12 -1.84 11.14 8.54
N VAL A 13 -0.82 11.36 7.72
CA VAL A 13 -0.17 12.66 7.58
C VAL A 13 -0.53 13.19 6.19
N ALA A 14 -1.24 14.31 6.15
CA ALA A 14 -1.64 14.96 4.91
C ALA A 14 -1.30 16.45 4.98
N ALA A 15 -0.88 17.01 3.84
CA ALA A 15 -0.63 18.44 3.68
C ALA A 15 -1.36 18.96 2.45
N PHE A 16 -1.96 20.15 2.56
CA PHE A 16 -2.46 20.92 1.44
C PHE A 16 -1.34 21.83 0.92
N TYR A 17 -1.36 22.12 -0.38
CA TYR A 17 -0.42 23.02 -1.02
C TYR A 17 -1.16 23.95 -1.99
N ASP A 18 -0.75 25.22 -2.02
CA ASP A 18 -1.48 26.28 -2.76
C ASP A 18 -1.10 26.33 -4.26
N GLY A 19 -0.01 25.67 -4.66
CA GLY A 19 0.41 25.55 -6.06
C GLY A 19 1.65 24.67 -6.23
N GLU A 20 2.03 24.37 -7.47
CA GLU A 20 3.14 23.44 -7.77
C GLU A 20 4.49 23.89 -7.18
N ALA A 21 4.69 25.19 -6.98
CA ALA A 21 5.90 25.72 -6.32
C ALA A 21 6.06 25.24 -4.86
N ASP A 22 4.95 25.01 -4.16
CA ASP A 22 4.94 24.57 -2.75
C ASP A 22 4.92 23.05 -2.61
N LYS A 23 4.53 22.33 -3.67
CA LYS A 23 4.31 20.87 -3.64
C LYS A 23 5.53 20.11 -3.13
N THR A 24 6.71 20.40 -3.66
CA THR A 24 7.96 19.71 -3.27
C THR A 24 8.27 19.89 -1.79
N ALA A 25 8.12 21.12 -1.26
CA ALA A 25 8.37 21.40 0.14
C ALA A 25 7.35 20.70 1.05
N ARG A 26 6.08 20.65 0.63
CA ARG A 26 5.02 19.95 1.37
C ARG A 26 5.19 18.44 1.34
N GLN A 27 5.62 17.88 0.22
CA GLN A 27 5.97 16.45 0.10
C GLN A 27 7.14 16.08 1.02
N ALA A 28 8.21 16.90 1.04
CA ALA A 28 9.34 16.68 1.94
C ALA A 28 8.89 16.69 3.41
N TRP A 29 8.08 17.68 3.81
CA TRP A 29 7.55 17.77 5.17
C TRP A 29 6.70 16.56 5.57
N VAL A 30 5.79 16.10 4.69
CA VAL A 30 4.98 14.91 4.96
C VAL A 30 5.85 13.67 5.12
N SER A 31 6.86 13.50 4.26
CA SER A 31 7.79 12.36 4.31
C SER A 31 8.60 12.36 5.60
N GLU A 32 9.24 13.48 5.93
CA GLU A 32 10.07 13.61 7.14
C GLU A 32 9.27 13.41 8.42
N PHE A 33 8.05 13.98 8.48
CA PHE A 33 7.20 13.85 9.66
C PHE A 33 6.65 12.42 9.80
N ALA A 34 6.30 11.76 8.70
CA ALA A 34 5.90 10.35 8.73
C ALA A 34 7.05 9.44 9.19
N ASP A 35 8.28 9.73 8.74
CA ASP A 35 9.48 8.99 9.17
C ASP A 35 9.78 9.20 10.66
N ALA A 36 9.63 10.43 11.17
CA ALA A 36 9.80 10.72 12.59
C ALA A 36 8.77 10.01 13.49
N LEU A 37 7.58 9.73 12.96
CA LEU A 37 6.53 8.99 13.65
C LEU A 37 6.65 7.46 13.50
N ARG A 38 7.54 6.98 12.63
CA ARG A 38 7.70 5.55 12.37
C ARG A 38 8.28 4.86 13.62
N GLN A 39 7.46 4.01 14.24
CA GLN A 39 7.87 3.14 15.34
C GLN A 39 8.37 1.79 14.80
N ASN A 40 8.65 0.84 15.70
CA ASN A 40 9.12 -0.50 15.36
C ASN A 40 8.05 -1.43 14.72
N ASP A 41 6.92 -0.87 14.28
CA ASP A 41 5.79 -1.60 13.67
C ASP A 41 5.67 -1.19 12.20
N SER A 42 5.92 -2.13 11.28
CA SER A 42 6.03 -1.89 9.84
C SER A 42 4.68 -2.01 9.12
N GLY A 43 3.60 -1.55 9.75
CA GLY A 43 2.26 -1.59 9.16
C GLY A 43 2.05 -0.44 8.17
N ALA A 44 1.68 -0.75 6.93
CA ALA A 44 1.32 0.24 5.93
C ALA A 44 -0.17 0.10 5.57
N TYR A 45 -0.95 1.16 5.78
CA TYR A 45 -2.34 1.16 5.35
C TYR A 45 -2.41 1.39 3.83
N VAL A 46 -2.91 0.37 3.13
CA VAL A 46 -3.02 0.31 1.66
C VAL A 46 -3.76 1.53 1.06
N GLY A 47 -4.62 2.20 1.84
CA GLY A 47 -5.38 3.38 1.40
C GLY A 47 -4.57 4.68 1.26
N PHE A 48 -3.33 4.76 1.76
CA PHE A 48 -2.46 5.95 1.63
C PHE A 48 -1.32 5.79 0.63
N LEU A 49 -1.23 4.63 -0.05
CA LEU A 49 -0.21 4.31 -1.05
C LEU A 49 -0.53 4.99 -2.39
N GLY A 50 -0.57 6.32 -2.43
CA GLY A 50 -0.94 7.07 -3.63
C GLY A 50 0.00 6.85 -4.82
N ASP A 51 1.30 6.58 -4.58
CA ASP A 51 2.30 6.56 -5.66
C ASP A 51 3.54 5.69 -5.37
N GLU A 52 3.39 4.65 -4.57
CA GLU A 52 4.53 3.99 -3.93
C GLU A 52 4.94 2.65 -4.54
N GLY A 53 4.36 2.36 -5.70
CA GLY A 53 4.73 1.26 -6.57
C GLY A 53 4.34 -0.14 -6.07
N PRO A 54 4.42 -1.16 -6.95
CA PRO A 54 3.99 -2.53 -6.67
C PRO A 54 4.68 -3.19 -5.46
N GLN A 55 5.87 -2.72 -5.10
CA GLN A 55 6.68 -3.26 -4.01
C GLN A 55 6.08 -2.96 -2.63
N ARG A 56 5.46 -1.79 -2.44
CA ARG A 56 4.83 -1.45 -1.16
C ARG A 56 3.48 -2.14 -0.94
N VAL A 57 2.77 -2.45 -2.02
CA VAL A 57 1.57 -3.31 -1.97
C VAL A 57 1.91 -4.68 -1.37
N ARG A 58 3.05 -5.26 -1.78
CA ARG A 58 3.52 -6.54 -1.23
C ARG A 58 3.90 -6.44 0.25
N GLN A 59 4.44 -5.30 0.70
CA GLN A 59 4.78 -5.09 2.11
C GLN A 59 3.54 -4.88 3.00
N ALA A 60 2.45 -4.36 2.45
CA ALA A 60 1.22 -4.09 3.19
C ALA A 60 0.37 -5.36 3.47
N TYR A 61 0.67 -6.48 2.81
CA TYR A 61 0.02 -7.76 3.08
C TYR A 61 1.03 -8.77 3.63
N PRO A 62 0.81 -9.36 4.82
CA PRO A 62 1.57 -10.50 5.27
C PRO A 62 1.53 -11.63 4.22
N GLU A 63 2.61 -12.38 4.09
CA GLU A 63 2.80 -13.39 3.03
C GLU A 63 1.62 -14.37 2.90
N ALA A 64 1.10 -14.87 4.02
CA ALA A 64 -0.06 -15.77 4.02
C ALA A 64 -1.34 -15.10 3.48
N THR A 65 -1.52 -13.80 3.71
CA THR A 65 -2.64 -13.03 3.16
C THR A 65 -2.44 -12.76 1.67
N TRP A 66 -1.21 -12.45 1.26
CA TRP A 66 -0.86 -12.23 -0.13
C TRP A 66 -1.16 -13.48 -0.98
N ASN A 67 -0.67 -14.65 -0.57
CA ASN A 67 -0.85 -15.90 -1.31
C ASN A 67 -2.33 -16.25 -1.47
N ARG A 68 -3.12 -16.13 -0.40
CA ARG A 68 -4.57 -16.36 -0.45
C ARG A 68 -5.29 -15.39 -1.40
N LEU A 69 -4.90 -14.12 -1.42
CA LEU A 69 -5.49 -13.14 -2.33
C LEU A 69 -5.12 -13.42 -3.79
N ALA A 70 -3.89 -13.88 -4.05
CA ALA A 70 -3.45 -14.28 -5.39
C ALA A 70 -4.18 -15.54 -5.89
N GLU A 71 -4.46 -16.52 -5.02
CA GLU A 71 -5.30 -17.69 -5.35
C GLU A 71 -6.76 -17.29 -5.68
N ILE A 72 -7.32 -16.37 -4.91
CA ILE A 72 -8.66 -15.83 -5.18
C ILE A 72 -8.66 -15.07 -6.51
N LYS A 73 -7.64 -14.25 -6.76
CA LYS A 73 -7.48 -13.51 -8.03
C LYS A 73 -7.39 -14.47 -9.21
N GLU A 74 -6.65 -15.57 -9.11
CA GLU A 74 -6.60 -16.60 -10.17
C GLU A 74 -7.98 -17.21 -10.45
N ARG A 75 -8.80 -17.43 -9.41
CA ARG A 75 -10.15 -17.98 -9.59
C ARG A 75 -11.13 -17.01 -10.25
N PHE A 76 -11.03 -15.72 -9.98
CA PHE A 76 -12.06 -14.72 -10.34
C PHE A 76 -11.61 -13.68 -11.38
N ASP A 77 -10.31 -13.44 -11.52
CA ASP A 77 -9.69 -12.50 -12.45
C ASP A 77 -8.33 -13.02 -12.98
N PRO A 78 -8.28 -14.20 -13.63
CA PRO A 78 -7.03 -14.82 -14.10
C PRO A 78 -6.33 -13.98 -15.19
N ALA A 79 -7.09 -13.17 -15.93
CA ALA A 79 -6.56 -12.24 -16.93
C ALA A 79 -6.04 -10.93 -16.31
N ASN A 80 -6.20 -10.74 -15.00
CA ASN A 80 -5.85 -9.51 -14.29
C ASN A 80 -6.48 -8.26 -14.92
N PHE A 81 -7.74 -8.37 -15.37
CA PHE A 81 -8.49 -7.29 -16.00
C PHE A 81 -8.64 -6.11 -15.04
N PHE A 82 -8.86 -6.36 -13.74
CA PHE A 82 -8.96 -5.32 -12.72
C PHE A 82 -7.60 -5.03 -12.08
N HIS A 83 -6.73 -4.30 -12.79
CA HIS A 83 -5.36 -3.99 -12.35
C HIS A 83 -5.11 -2.53 -11.97
N LEU A 84 -6.06 -1.61 -12.21
CA LEU A 84 -5.96 -0.20 -11.81
C LEU A 84 -6.32 0.00 -10.33
N ASN A 85 -5.58 -0.69 -9.46
CA ASN A 85 -5.71 -0.65 -8.01
C ASN A 85 -4.37 -1.06 -7.37
N GLN A 86 -4.35 -1.24 -6.04
CA GLN A 86 -3.22 -1.82 -5.31
C GLN A 86 -3.12 -3.32 -5.65
N ASN A 87 -2.63 -3.59 -6.86
CA ASN A 87 -2.87 -4.83 -7.56
C ASN A 87 -2.07 -6.00 -6.99
N ILE A 88 -2.74 -7.15 -6.90
CA ILE A 88 -2.14 -8.45 -6.61
C ILE A 88 -2.28 -9.29 -7.89
N PRO A 89 -1.18 -9.67 -8.56
CA PRO A 89 -1.27 -10.51 -9.75
C PRO A 89 -1.76 -11.91 -9.37
N PRO A 90 -2.51 -12.57 -10.27
CA PRO A 90 -2.89 -13.96 -10.09
C PRO A 90 -1.65 -14.86 -10.06
N ILE A 91 -1.75 -16.01 -9.38
CA ILE A 91 -0.67 -17.01 -9.39
C ILE A 91 -0.68 -17.63 -10.77
N SER A 92 0.32 -17.33 -11.62
CA SER A 92 0.51 -18.07 -12.87
C SER A 92 0.81 -19.53 -12.56
N THR A 93 -0.23 -20.37 -12.51
CA THR A 93 -0.04 -21.78 -12.76
C THR A 93 0.29 -21.90 -14.24
N SER A 94 1.58 -21.98 -14.55
CA SER A 94 2.04 -22.45 -15.86
C SER A 94 1.34 -23.80 -16.09
N LYS A 95 0.41 -23.84 -17.04
CA LYS A 95 -0.12 -25.08 -17.59
C LYS A 95 0.74 -25.52 -18.77
#